data_AF-A0A8R2HAV3-F1
#
_entry.id   AF-A0A8R2HAV3-F1
#
_cell.length_a   1.000
_cell.length_b   1.000
_cell.length_c   1.000
_cell.angle_alpha   90.00
_cell.angle_beta   90.00
_cell.angle_gamma   90.00
#
_symmetry.space_group_name_H-M   'P 1'
#
loop_
_entity.id
_entity.type
_entity.pdbx_description
1 polymer ?
#
loop_
_entity_poly.entity_id
_entity_poly.type
_entity_poly.pdbx_seq_one_letter_code
_entity_poly.pdbx_strand_id
1 'polypeptide(L)'
;MSGSFREKNNGINYVFQPMFAKSGQLLAVECLSRFTFNSEYAHFSPEQFFRHADSATRIEILMDQINLIDKYKHWFHENQVIATLNVDDYSLQSLANTHFAERINALRCIHFEISENSTRLVKDRVHGDPSLNSYSFWLDDFGSGYAGFSALYNSQFRFVKLDRFLLWDFMKKSGGEGLMRALLRFFYLNHYKVIIE
;
A
#
# COMPACT_ATOMS: atom_id res chain seq x y z
N MET A 1 33.00 -2.76 -2.03
CA MET A 1 32.40 -2.78 -3.39
C MET A 1 30.98 -2.23 -3.33
N SER A 2 30.84 -0.94 -3.02
CA SER A 2 29.55 -0.25 -2.86
C SER A 2 29.56 0.94 -3.80
N GLY A 3 29.12 0.76 -5.05
CA GLY A 3 29.26 1.83 -6.04
C GLY A 3 28.29 1.79 -7.21
N SER A 4 27.85 0.63 -7.70
CA SER A 4 27.13 0.59 -8.98
C SER A 4 25.60 0.63 -8.90
N PHE A 5 25.00 0.71 -7.71
CA PHE A 5 23.53 0.70 -7.56
C PHE A 5 22.89 2.10 -7.50
N ARG A 6 23.69 3.19 -7.49
CA ARG A 6 23.18 4.56 -7.30
C ARG A 6 22.90 5.34 -8.59
N GLU A 7 23.52 4.98 -9.71
CA GLU A 7 23.39 5.78 -10.95
C GLU A 7 22.17 5.41 -11.81
N LYS A 8 21.51 4.26 -11.57
CA LYS A 8 20.35 3.84 -12.38
C LYS A 8 18.98 4.28 -11.83
N ASN A 9 18.85 4.55 -10.52
CA ASN A 9 17.53 4.66 -9.88
C ASN A 9 16.99 6.10 -9.77
N ASN A 10 17.42 7.05 -10.62
CA ASN A 10 17.00 8.47 -10.52
C ASN A 10 17.21 9.10 -9.13
N GLY A 11 18.16 8.58 -8.34
CA GLY A 11 18.36 8.97 -6.94
C GLY A 11 17.22 8.57 -6.00
N ILE A 12 16.43 7.54 -6.35
CA ILE A 12 15.40 6.94 -5.49
C ILE A 12 16.02 5.85 -4.62
N ASN A 13 15.67 5.85 -3.33
CA ASN A 13 15.94 4.78 -2.40
C ASN A 13 14.65 4.32 -1.72
N TYR A 14 14.62 3.06 -1.27
CA TYR A 14 13.45 2.47 -0.63
C TYR A 14 13.66 2.36 0.87
N VAL A 15 12.63 2.71 1.63
CA VAL A 15 12.57 2.56 3.09
C VAL A 15 11.34 1.77 3.46
N PHE A 16 11.39 1.08 4.60
CA PHE A 16 10.30 0.27 5.09
C PHE A 16 9.71 0.88 6.36
N GLN A 17 8.45 1.29 6.31
CA GLN A 17 7.73 1.81 7.47
C GLN A 17 7.01 0.67 8.20
N PRO A 18 7.35 0.38 9.47
CA PRO A 18 6.80 -0.77 10.17
C PRO A 18 5.37 -0.53 10.69
N MET A 19 4.56 -1.58 10.64
CA MET A 19 3.21 -1.64 11.20
C MET A 19 3.14 -2.75 12.25
N PHE A 20 2.74 -2.39 13.47
CA PHE A 20 2.78 -3.29 14.62
C PHE A 20 1.39 -3.71 15.08
N ALA A 21 1.28 -4.94 15.57
CA ALA A 21 0.14 -5.40 16.34
C ALA A 21 0.09 -4.67 17.70
N LYS A 22 -1.08 -4.73 18.36
CA LYS A 22 -1.23 -4.27 19.75
C LYS A 22 -0.28 -4.98 20.73
N SER A 23 0.18 -6.18 20.40
CA SER A 23 1.16 -6.93 21.19
C SER A 23 2.60 -6.44 21.01
N GLY A 24 2.86 -5.51 20.09
CA GLY A 24 4.21 -5.07 19.70
C GLY A 24 4.88 -5.94 18.63
N GLN A 25 4.23 -7.01 18.18
CA GLN A 25 4.72 -7.83 17.07
C GLN A 25 4.69 -7.06 15.75
N LEU A 26 5.77 -7.09 14.97
CA LEU A 26 5.78 -6.55 13.61
C LEU A 26 4.86 -7.40 12.71
N LEU A 27 3.85 -6.76 12.12
CA LEU A 27 2.88 -7.43 11.24
C LEU A 27 3.21 -7.21 9.77
N ALA A 28 3.53 -5.97 9.43
CA ALA A 28 3.75 -5.57 8.05
C ALA A 28 4.77 -4.43 7.98
N VAL A 29 5.30 -4.20 6.79
CA VAL A 29 6.09 -3.04 6.44
C VAL A 29 5.59 -2.44 5.14
N GLU A 30 5.41 -1.13 5.09
CA GLU A 30 5.12 -0.41 3.86
C GLU A 30 6.42 0.00 3.17
N CYS A 31 6.60 -0.42 1.91
CA CYS A 31 7.76 -0.03 1.13
C CYS A 31 7.51 1.34 0.48
N LEU A 32 8.26 2.33 0.93
CA LEU A 32 8.11 3.71 0.50
C LEU A 32 9.31 4.17 -0.33
N SER A 33 9.03 4.95 -1.37
CA SER A 33 10.06 5.64 -2.14
C SER A 33 10.53 6.90 -1.41
N ARG A 34 11.84 7.16 -1.44
CA ARG A 34 12.50 8.35 -0.92
C ARG A 34 13.50 8.84 -1.97
N PHE A 35 13.72 10.14 -2.04
CA PHE A 35 14.72 10.72 -2.92
C PHE A 35 15.96 11.10 -2.11
N THR A 36 17.13 10.76 -2.65
CA THR A 36 18.40 11.21 -2.10
C THR A 36 18.55 12.71 -2.27
N PHE A 37 19.12 13.39 -1.26
CA PHE A 37 19.31 14.85 -1.25
C PHE A 37 20.07 15.42 -2.45
N ASN A 38 20.85 14.61 -3.17
CA ASN A 38 21.65 15.03 -4.32
C ASN A 38 21.00 14.69 -5.67
N SER A 39 19.74 14.22 -5.71
CA SER A 39 19.04 14.00 -6.97
C SER A 39 18.35 15.28 -7.44
N GLU A 40 18.10 15.38 -8.74
CA GLU A 40 17.28 16.47 -9.32
C GLU A 40 15.87 16.53 -8.72
N TYR A 41 15.43 15.45 -8.06
CA TYR A 41 14.12 15.32 -7.42
C TYR A 41 14.13 15.55 -5.90
N ALA A 42 15.28 15.91 -5.31
CA ALA A 42 15.41 16.09 -3.85
C ALA A 42 14.45 17.15 -3.26
N HIS A 43 13.93 18.05 -4.09
CA HIS A 43 12.97 19.09 -3.70
C HIS A 43 11.50 18.65 -3.74
N PHE A 44 11.19 17.51 -4.35
CA PHE A 44 9.83 17.00 -4.45
C PHE A 44 9.50 16.03 -3.32
N SER A 45 8.26 16.08 -2.82
CA SER A 45 7.72 14.95 -2.06
C SER A 45 7.52 13.74 -2.98
N PRO A 46 7.54 12.50 -2.45
CA PRO A 46 7.11 11.31 -3.20
C PRO A 46 5.79 11.51 -3.92
N GLU A 47 4.76 12.07 -3.26
CA GLU A 47 3.47 12.27 -3.94
C GLU A 47 3.56 13.24 -5.12
N GLN A 48 4.34 14.33 -4.97
CA GLN A 48 4.55 15.30 -6.03
C GLN A 48 5.30 14.70 -7.22
N PHE A 49 6.34 13.91 -6.97
CA PHE A 49 7.06 13.20 -8.02
C PHE A 49 6.13 12.24 -8.76
N PHE A 50 5.44 11.36 -8.02
CA PHE A 50 4.58 10.36 -8.65
C PHE A 50 3.51 11.02 -9.49
N ARG A 51 2.89 12.13 -9.04
CA ARG A 51 1.91 12.90 -9.84
C ARG A 51 2.39 13.25 -11.26
N HIS A 52 3.68 13.51 -11.44
CA HIS A 52 4.27 13.89 -12.74
C HIS A 52 5.01 12.76 -13.45
N ALA A 53 5.34 11.68 -12.73
CA ALA A 53 5.99 10.52 -13.30
C ALA A 53 5.10 9.83 -14.35
N ASP A 54 5.70 9.48 -15.48
CA ASP A 54 5.03 8.72 -16.52
C ASP A 54 4.77 7.27 -16.09
N SER A 55 3.92 6.56 -16.85
CA SER A 55 3.53 5.19 -16.53
C SER A 55 4.73 4.23 -16.52
N ALA A 56 5.70 4.42 -17.41
CA ALA A 56 6.89 3.58 -17.49
C ALA A 56 7.73 3.69 -16.20
N THR A 57 7.99 4.91 -15.74
CA THR A 57 8.73 5.19 -14.52
C THR A 57 8.03 4.61 -13.29
N ARG A 58 6.70 4.77 -13.21
CA ARG A 58 5.90 4.21 -12.10
C ARG A 58 5.99 2.69 -12.04
N ILE A 59 5.91 2.03 -13.20
CA ILE A 59 6.04 0.56 -13.31
C ILE A 59 7.46 0.13 -12.94
N GLU A 60 8.49 0.83 -13.41
CA GLU A 60 9.89 0.54 -13.07
C GLU A 60 10.12 0.60 -11.57
N ILE A 61 9.64 1.65 -10.90
CA ILE A 61 9.76 1.81 -9.45
C ILE A 61 9.05 0.66 -8.71
N LEU A 62 7.83 0.31 -9.12
CA LEU A 62 7.11 -0.83 -8.53
C LEU A 62 7.90 -2.13 -8.67
N MET A 63 8.47 -2.38 -9.86
CA MET A 63 9.25 -3.58 -10.13
C MET A 63 10.54 -3.63 -9.30
N ASP A 64 11.20 -2.49 -9.11
CA ASP A 64 12.35 -2.38 -8.23
C ASP A 64 12.01 -2.69 -6.77
N GLN A 65 10.87 -2.22 -6.28
CA GLN A 65 10.39 -2.58 -4.94
C GLN A 65 10.08 -4.08 -4.81
N ILE A 66 9.43 -4.69 -5.82
CA ILE A 66 9.17 -6.13 -5.86
C ILE A 66 10.49 -6.92 -5.88
N ASN A 67 11.46 -6.51 -6.70
CA ASN A 67 12.78 -7.13 -6.78
C ASN A 67 13.52 -7.06 -5.43
N LEU A 68 13.40 -5.93 -4.72
CA LEU A 68 13.98 -5.76 -3.39
C LEU A 68 13.33 -6.72 -2.38
N ILE A 69 12.01 -6.86 -2.39
CA ILE A 69 11.29 -7.79 -1.51
C ILE A 69 11.66 -9.24 -1.84
N ASP A 70 11.70 -9.62 -3.12
CA ASP A 70 12.11 -10.97 -3.57
C ASP A 70 13.51 -11.32 -3.08
N LYS A 71 14.46 -10.37 -3.14
CA LYS A 71 15.82 -10.54 -2.61
C LYS A 71 15.84 -10.91 -1.13
N TYR A 72 14.91 -10.39 -0.34
CA TYR A 72 14.82 -10.63 1.11
C TYR A 72 13.64 -11.55 1.50
N LYS A 73 13.03 -12.27 0.57
CA LYS A 73 11.80 -13.05 0.81
C LYS A 73 11.87 -14.03 1.98
N HIS A 74 13.03 -14.65 2.21
CA HIS A 74 13.19 -15.58 3.33
C HIS A 74 12.93 -14.90 4.67
N TRP A 75 13.41 -13.68 4.86
CA TRP A 75 13.15 -12.92 6.09
C TRP A 75 11.66 -12.64 6.28
N PHE A 76 10.95 -12.25 5.23
CA PHE A 76 9.49 -12.03 5.28
C PHE A 76 8.73 -13.32 5.64
N HIS A 77 9.11 -14.44 5.05
CA HIS A 77 8.47 -15.73 5.33
C HIS A 77 8.74 -16.24 6.75
N GLU A 78 10.00 -16.22 7.20
CA GLU A 78 10.40 -16.70 8.52
C GLU A 78 9.78 -15.87 9.65
N ASN A 79 9.68 -14.56 9.47
CA ASN A 79 9.12 -13.65 10.47
C ASN A 79 7.61 -13.44 10.31
N GLN A 80 6.99 -14.02 9.28
CA GLN A 80 5.57 -13.87 8.94
C GLN A 80 5.16 -12.39 8.77
N VAL A 81 6.05 -11.59 8.17
CA VAL A 81 5.85 -10.16 7.93
C VAL A 81 5.32 -9.94 6.51
N ILE A 82 4.30 -9.09 6.40
CA ILE A 82 3.74 -8.65 5.12
C ILE A 82 4.55 -7.45 4.59
N ALA A 83 4.80 -7.40 3.29
CA ALA A 83 5.26 -6.19 2.61
C ALA A 83 4.10 -5.56 1.84
N THR A 84 3.86 -4.27 2.03
CA THR A 84 2.83 -3.53 1.29
C THR A 84 3.45 -2.57 0.28
N LEU A 85 2.83 -2.49 -0.91
CA LEU A 85 3.26 -1.66 -2.04
C LEU A 85 2.10 -0.81 -2.54
N ASN A 86 2.30 0.50 -2.70
CA ASN A 86 1.30 1.39 -3.25
C ASN A 86 1.13 1.16 -4.77
N VAL A 87 -0.12 1.10 -5.24
CA VAL A 87 -0.45 0.94 -6.67
C VAL A 87 -1.48 1.94 -7.15
N ASP A 88 -1.37 2.30 -8.42
CA ASP A 88 -2.28 3.14 -9.18
C ASP A 88 -2.87 2.39 -10.39
N ASP A 89 -3.67 3.06 -11.22
CA ASP A 89 -4.30 2.47 -12.41
C ASP A 89 -3.29 1.85 -13.40
N TYR A 90 -2.12 2.47 -13.56
CA TYR A 90 -1.12 2.05 -14.54
C TYR A 90 -0.33 0.84 -14.05
N SER A 91 0.16 0.90 -12.81
CA SER A 91 0.88 -0.20 -12.16
C SER A 91 -0.04 -1.40 -11.96
N LEU A 92 -1.30 -1.21 -11.58
CA LEU A 92 -2.27 -2.31 -11.47
C LEU A 92 -2.53 -3.00 -12.81
N GLN A 93 -2.61 -2.26 -13.92
CA GLN A 93 -2.71 -2.86 -15.25
C GLN A 93 -1.47 -3.69 -15.61
N SER A 94 -0.29 -3.27 -15.17
CA SER A 94 0.94 -4.05 -15.34
C SER A 94 0.91 -5.34 -14.51
N LEU A 95 0.36 -5.31 -13.29
CA LEU A 95 0.15 -6.49 -12.45
C LEU A 95 -0.80 -7.51 -13.09
N ALA A 96 -1.81 -7.08 -13.84
CA ALA A 96 -2.70 -7.99 -14.56
C ALA A 96 -2.00 -8.80 -15.69
N ASN A 97 -0.75 -8.46 -16.04
CA ASN A 97 0.05 -9.22 -17.00
C ASN A 97 0.54 -10.54 -16.39
N THR A 98 0.27 -11.66 -17.07
CA THR A 98 0.58 -13.02 -16.61
C THR A 98 2.05 -13.24 -16.28
N HIS A 99 2.97 -12.56 -16.99
CA HIS A 99 4.41 -12.68 -16.74
C HIS A 99 4.82 -12.20 -15.34
N PHE A 100 4.18 -11.14 -14.83
CA PHE A 100 4.48 -10.62 -13.49
C PHE A 100 3.68 -11.34 -12.41
N ALA A 101 2.46 -11.78 -12.74
CA ALA A 101 1.56 -12.42 -11.79
C ALA A 101 2.14 -13.67 -11.16
N GLU A 102 2.73 -14.58 -11.94
CA GLU A 102 3.31 -15.81 -11.40
C GLU A 102 4.44 -15.52 -10.39
N ARG A 103 5.31 -14.56 -10.73
CA ARG A 103 6.44 -14.18 -9.87
C ARG A 103 5.98 -13.54 -8.57
N ILE A 104 5.03 -12.62 -8.63
CA ILE A 104 4.51 -11.91 -7.46
C ILE A 104 3.71 -12.88 -6.57
N ASN A 105 2.89 -13.74 -7.16
CA ASN A 105 2.12 -14.75 -6.44
C ASN A 105 3.01 -15.78 -5.74
N ALA A 106 4.18 -16.08 -6.29
CA ALA A 106 5.16 -16.95 -5.65
C ALA A 106 5.76 -16.34 -4.36
N LEU A 107 5.80 -15.01 -4.25
CA LEU A 107 6.35 -14.33 -3.06
C LEU A 107 5.45 -14.42 -1.84
N ARG A 108 4.12 -14.51 -2.02
CA ARG A 108 3.09 -14.69 -0.96
C ARG A 108 3.11 -13.73 0.23
N CYS A 109 4.05 -12.79 0.28
CA CYS A 109 4.22 -11.79 1.34
C CYS A 109 3.87 -10.37 0.85
N ILE A 110 3.65 -10.18 -0.45
CA ILE A 110 3.32 -8.87 -1.04
C ILE A 110 1.81 -8.66 -1.01
N HIS A 111 1.41 -7.50 -0.53
CA HIS A 111 0.06 -6.96 -0.63
C HIS A 111 0.11 -5.58 -1.28
N PHE A 112 -0.95 -5.20 -2.00
CA PHE A 112 -1.02 -3.92 -2.69
C PHE A 112 -1.96 -2.95 -2.00
N GLU A 113 -1.51 -1.73 -1.78
CA GLU A 113 -2.29 -0.64 -1.19
C GLU A 113 -2.92 0.23 -2.28
N ILE A 114 -4.22 0.47 -2.13
CA ILE A 114 -5.01 1.32 -3.02
C ILE A 114 -5.64 2.41 -2.18
N SER A 115 -5.25 3.66 -2.44
CA SER A 115 -5.85 4.81 -1.76
C SER A 115 -7.33 4.95 -2.09
N GLU A 116 -8.14 5.26 -1.08
CA GLU A 116 -9.58 5.52 -1.20
C GLU A 116 -9.91 6.58 -2.27
N ASN A 117 -8.99 7.53 -2.48
CA ASN A 117 -9.14 8.60 -3.47
C ASN A 117 -9.09 8.10 -4.91
N SER A 118 -8.60 6.88 -5.14
CA SER A 118 -8.54 6.24 -6.45
C SER A 118 -9.87 5.57 -6.80
N THR A 119 -10.93 6.37 -6.93
CA THR A 119 -12.31 5.87 -7.08
C THR A 119 -12.51 4.87 -8.22
N ARG A 120 -11.81 5.04 -9.35
CA ARG A 120 -11.83 4.10 -10.48
C ARG A 120 -11.18 2.75 -10.14
N LEU A 121 -10.03 2.77 -9.48
CA LEU A 121 -9.33 1.57 -9.03
C LEU A 121 -10.20 0.78 -8.05
N VAL A 122 -10.71 1.50 -7.05
CA VAL A 122 -11.58 0.97 -6.02
C VAL A 122 -12.80 0.35 -6.69
N LYS A 123 -13.61 1.11 -7.46
CA LYS A 123 -14.92 0.66 -7.95
C LYS A 123 -14.89 -0.27 -9.17
N ASP A 124 -14.04 0.00 -10.15
CA ASP A 124 -14.17 -0.64 -11.47
C ASP A 124 -13.16 -1.78 -11.69
N ARG A 125 -11.97 -1.70 -11.07
CA ARG A 125 -10.87 -2.64 -11.36
C ARG A 125 -10.76 -3.76 -10.34
N VAL A 126 -10.62 -3.44 -9.06
CA VAL A 126 -10.39 -4.44 -8.01
C VAL A 126 -11.59 -5.37 -7.83
N HIS A 127 -12.81 -4.86 -8.01
CA HIS A 127 -14.03 -5.67 -7.88
C HIS A 127 -14.34 -6.51 -9.11
N GLY A 128 -13.95 -6.04 -10.29
CA GLY A 128 -14.47 -6.54 -11.56
C GLY A 128 -13.51 -7.35 -12.40
N ASP A 129 -12.21 -7.35 -12.09
CA ASP A 129 -11.17 -7.96 -12.92
C ASP A 129 -10.66 -9.30 -12.33
N PRO A 130 -11.02 -10.45 -12.92
CA PRO A 130 -10.60 -11.77 -12.43
C PRO A 130 -9.08 -11.97 -12.44
N SER A 131 -8.33 -11.24 -13.27
CA SER A 131 -6.86 -11.34 -13.31
C SER A 131 -6.22 -10.87 -11.99
N LEU A 132 -6.93 -10.03 -11.23
CA LEU A 132 -6.47 -9.49 -9.97
C LEU A 132 -6.82 -10.36 -8.75
N ASN A 133 -7.66 -11.38 -8.92
CA ASN A 133 -8.11 -12.27 -7.83
C ASN A 133 -6.98 -13.03 -7.11
N SER A 134 -5.82 -13.13 -7.74
CA SER A 134 -4.63 -13.78 -7.17
C SER A 134 -3.84 -12.87 -6.22
N TYR A 135 -4.09 -11.57 -6.26
CA TYR A 135 -3.45 -10.57 -5.43
C TYR A 135 -4.26 -10.27 -4.17
N SER A 136 -3.58 -9.72 -3.17
CA SER A 136 -4.23 -9.24 -1.96
C SER A 136 -4.13 -7.72 -1.88
N PHE A 137 -5.27 -7.08 -1.67
CA PHE A 137 -5.37 -5.63 -1.62
C PHE A 137 -5.69 -5.12 -0.21
N TRP A 138 -5.15 -3.93 0.08
CA TRP A 138 -5.37 -3.14 1.28
C TRP A 138 -5.99 -1.82 0.83
N LEU A 139 -7.03 -1.38 1.53
CA LEU A 139 -7.60 -0.06 1.32
C LEU A 139 -6.82 0.94 2.17
N ASP A 140 -6.27 1.96 1.52
CA ASP A 140 -5.47 2.99 2.17
C ASP A 140 -6.22 4.31 2.33
N ASP A 141 -5.78 5.12 3.30
CA ASP A 141 -6.34 6.42 3.67
C ASP A 141 -7.85 6.41 3.98
N PHE A 142 -8.39 5.34 4.58
CA PHE A 142 -9.83 5.27 4.81
C PHE A 142 -10.31 6.40 5.73
N GLY A 143 -11.31 7.14 5.25
CA GLY A 143 -11.89 8.30 5.95
C GLY A 143 -11.26 9.64 5.58
N SER A 144 -10.25 9.66 4.71
CA SER A 144 -9.69 10.90 4.14
C SER A 144 -10.47 11.42 2.93
N GLY A 145 -11.32 10.58 2.32
CA GLY A 145 -11.75 10.73 0.93
C GLY A 145 -13.23 10.50 0.63
N TYR A 146 -13.49 10.17 -0.64
CA TYR A 146 -14.82 10.13 -1.26
C TYR A 146 -15.47 8.75 -1.34
N ALA A 147 -14.72 7.65 -1.29
CA ALA A 147 -15.31 6.32 -1.50
C ALA A 147 -15.91 5.77 -0.20
N GLY A 148 -15.28 6.02 0.94
CA GLY A 148 -15.67 5.58 2.27
C GLY A 148 -16.15 4.14 2.28
N PHE A 149 -17.29 3.89 2.94
CA PHE A 149 -17.87 2.55 3.02
C PHE A 149 -18.22 1.94 1.64
N SER A 150 -18.44 2.75 0.60
CA SER A 150 -18.73 2.20 -0.74
C SER A 150 -17.53 1.44 -1.33
N ALA A 151 -16.31 1.79 -0.94
CA ALA A 151 -15.09 1.07 -1.31
C ALA A 151 -15.03 -0.36 -0.75
N LEU A 152 -15.76 -0.62 0.33
CA LEU A 152 -15.72 -1.89 1.04
C LEU A 152 -16.75 -2.89 0.48
N TYR A 153 -17.84 -2.39 -0.12
CA TYR A 153 -18.89 -3.25 -0.66
C TYR A 153 -18.37 -4.11 -1.81
N ASN A 154 -18.58 -5.42 -1.73
CA ASN A 154 -18.10 -6.42 -2.70
C ASN A 154 -16.57 -6.39 -2.93
N SER A 155 -15.80 -5.83 -1.99
CA SER A 155 -14.36 -5.66 -2.12
C SER A 155 -13.55 -6.89 -1.76
N GLN A 156 -12.38 -7.02 -2.40
CA GLN A 156 -11.36 -8.00 -2.02
C GLN A 156 -10.44 -7.47 -0.91
N PHE A 157 -10.72 -6.28 -0.36
CA PHE A 157 -9.92 -5.70 0.70
C PHE A 157 -10.09 -6.51 1.98
N ARG A 158 -8.97 -7.01 2.53
CA ARG A 158 -8.97 -7.67 3.85
C ARG A 158 -8.45 -6.77 4.96
N PHE A 159 -7.64 -5.79 4.57
CA PHE A 159 -7.05 -4.81 5.47
C PHE A 159 -7.50 -3.41 5.07
N VAL A 160 -7.77 -2.60 6.07
CA VAL A 160 -8.15 -1.19 5.94
C VAL A 160 -7.21 -0.37 6.82
N LYS A 161 -6.44 0.52 6.21
CA LYS A 161 -5.64 1.53 6.90
C LYS A 161 -6.54 2.75 7.13
N LEU A 162 -6.74 3.12 8.39
CA LEU A 162 -7.46 4.33 8.75
C LEU A 162 -6.51 5.51 8.67
N ASP A 163 -6.96 6.56 8.00
CA ASP A 163 -6.25 7.83 7.97
C ASP A 163 -6.06 8.38 9.40
N ARG A 164 -4.87 8.89 9.68
CA ARG A 164 -4.49 9.42 11.00
C ARG A 164 -5.35 10.62 11.42
N PHE A 165 -5.81 11.45 10.49
CA PHE A 165 -6.64 12.62 10.79
C PHE A 165 -8.04 12.20 11.19
N LEU A 166 -8.59 11.10 10.65
CA LEU A 166 -9.86 10.53 11.10
C LEU A 166 -9.81 10.20 12.61
N LEU A 167 -8.73 9.56 13.06
CA LEU A 167 -8.55 9.28 14.49
C LEU A 167 -8.50 10.57 15.29
N TRP A 168 -7.67 11.54 14.89
CA TRP A 168 -7.51 12.80 15.62
C TRP A 168 -8.81 13.59 15.70
N ASP A 169 -9.59 13.62 14.62
CA ASP A 169 -10.87 14.31 14.56
C ASP A 169 -11.93 13.65 15.43
N PHE A 170 -11.90 12.32 15.56
CA PHE A 170 -12.77 11.62 16.51
C PHE A 170 -12.34 11.92 17.94
N MET A 171 -11.04 11.85 18.25
CA MET A 171 -10.55 12.10 19.61
C MET A 171 -10.78 13.54 20.11
N LYS A 172 -10.92 14.53 19.21
CA LYS A 172 -11.27 15.91 19.56
C LYS A 172 -12.76 16.13 19.86
N LYS A 173 -13.64 15.23 19.42
CA LYS A 173 -15.10 15.39 19.55
C LYS A 173 -15.62 14.76 20.84
N SER A 174 -16.55 15.44 21.50
CA SER A 174 -17.32 14.83 22.59
C SER A 174 -18.08 13.59 22.07
N GLY A 175 -17.86 12.44 22.69
CA GLY A 175 -18.40 11.15 22.24
C GLY A 175 -17.66 10.47 21.08
N GLY A 176 -16.56 11.05 20.58
CA GLY A 176 -15.84 10.50 19.43
C GLY A 176 -15.15 9.15 19.69
N GLU A 177 -14.81 8.83 20.94
CA GLU A 177 -14.40 7.47 21.33
C GLU A 177 -15.50 6.44 21.03
N GLY A 178 -16.75 6.79 21.30
CA GLY A 178 -17.91 5.94 20.99
C GLY A 178 -18.07 5.73 19.48
N LEU A 179 -17.85 6.78 18.68
CA LEU A 179 -17.84 6.69 17.22
C LEU A 179 -16.70 5.79 16.71
N MET A 180 -15.49 5.93 17.25
CA MET A 180 -14.36 5.08 16.90
C MET A 180 -14.65 3.61 17.24
N ARG A 181 -15.21 3.34 18.42
CA ARG A 181 -15.63 1.98 18.82
C ARG A 181 -16.68 1.39 17.89
N ALA A 182 -17.66 2.19 17.48
CA ALA A 182 -18.68 1.76 16.52
C ALA A 182 -18.08 1.44 15.15
N LEU A 183 -17.16 2.28 14.66
CA LEU A 183 -16.45 2.07 13.40
C LEU A 183 -15.59 0.80 13.43
N LEU A 184 -14.77 0.62 14.46
CA LEU A 184 -13.96 -0.59 14.64
C LEU A 184 -14.83 -1.85 14.76
N ARG A 185 -16.01 -1.74 15.41
CA ARG A 185 -16.98 -2.84 15.49
C ARG A 185 -17.56 -3.18 14.13
N PHE A 186 -17.88 -2.18 13.30
CA PHE A 186 -18.30 -2.41 11.92
C PHE A 186 -17.23 -3.20 11.15
N PHE A 187 -15.97 -2.78 11.21
CA PHE A 187 -14.89 -3.48 10.52
C PHE A 187 -14.72 -4.92 11.01
N TYR A 188 -14.75 -5.11 12.33
CA TYR A 188 -14.68 -6.44 12.94
C TYR A 188 -15.80 -7.38 12.49
N LEU A 189 -17.05 -6.90 12.49
CA LEU A 189 -18.22 -7.70 12.09
C LEU A 189 -18.20 -8.08 10.61
N ASN A 190 -17.52 -7.30 9.78
CA ASN A 190 -17.34 -7.57 8.35
C ASN A 190 -15.98 -8.23 8.05
N HIS A 191 -15.29 -8.76 9.06
CA HIS A 191 -14.02 -9.48 8.94
C HIS A 191 -12.84 -8.68 8.36
N TYR A 192 -12.90 -7.35 8.41
CA TYR A 192 -11.79 -6.49 8.06
C TYR A 192 -10.77 -6.43 9.21
N LYS A 193 -9.49 -6.41 8.86
CA LYS A 193 -8.40 -6.08 9.77
C LYS A 193 -8.08 -4.59 9.63
N VAL A 194 -7.98 -3.90 10.75
CA VAL A 194 -7.78 -2.45 10.76
C VAL A 194 -6.39 -2.11 11.25
N ILE A 195 -5.71 -1.24 10.53
CA ILE A 195 -4.46 -0.60 10.91
C ILE A 195 -4.73 0.91 10.98
N ILE A 196 -4.07 1.61 11.90
CA ILE A 196 -4.17 3.06 12.02
C ILE A 196 -2.79 3.62 11.74
N GLU A 197 -2.71 4.62 10.88
CA GLU A 197 -1.48 5.34 10.54
C GLU A 197 -1.05 6.37 11.59
#